data_AF-A0A074X5Z2-F1
#
_entry.id   AF-A0A074X5Z2-F1
#
_cell.length_a   1.000
_cell.length_b   1.000
_cell.length_c   1.000
_cell.angle_alpha   90.00
_cell.angle_beta   90.00
_cell.angle_gamma   90.00
#
_symmetry.space_group_name_H-M   'P 1'
#
loop_
_entity.id
_entity.type
_entity.pdbx_description
1 polymer ?
#
loop_
_entity_poly.entity_id
_entity_poly.type
_entity_poly.pdbx_seq_one_letter_code
_entity_poly.pdbx_strand_id
1 'polypeptide(L)'
;MASTTDNVIDSNDESHLKVLKDQILSNLRILQPDIKDPIITSAFEKNKNKESEDAGLWTASVWNDDKEVLYCTYGIHVDLVTAMRTLLRLTSVAVDAKLDKWQKTWRSAVYTDDGLKYD
;
A
#
# COMPACT_ATOMS: atom_id res chain seq x y z
N MET A 1 -6.64 40.28 -1.89
CA MET A 1 -7.01 39.36 -0.80
C MET A 1 -6.94 37.96 -1.36
N ALA A 2 -5.88 37.19 -1.05
CA ALA A 2 -5.78 35.80 -1.45
C ALA A 2 -6.28 34.95 -0.27
N SER A 3 -7.40 34.25 -0.45
CA SER A 3 -7.91 33.29 0.52
C SER A 3 -7.21 31.97 0.25
N THR A 4 -6.23 31.64 1.09
CA THR A 4 -5.65 30.30 1.15
C THR A 4 -6.70 29.43 1.83
N THR A 5 -7.44 28.63 1.06
CA THR A 5 -8.17 27.49 1.61
C THR A 5 -7.16 26.43 1.96
N ASP A 6 -6.59 26.55 3.16
CA ASP A 6 -5.96 25.41 3.83
C ASP A 6 -7.03 24.33 3.91
N ASN A 7 -6.85 23.25 3.16
CA ASN A 7 -7.63 22.03 3.34
C ASN A 7 -7.37 21.56 4.78
N VAL A 8 -8.24 21.97 5.69
CA VAL A 8 -8.24 21.53 7.09
C VAL A 8 -8.52 20.03 7.05
N ILE A 9 -7.46 19.24 7.09
CA ILE A 9 -7.54 17.81 7.39
C ILE A 9 -8.13 17.75 8.80
N ASP A 10 -9.33 17.18 8.95
CA ASP A 10 -9.92 16.96 10.27
C ASP A 10 -8.93 16.12 11.09
N SER A 11 -8.72 16.49 12.36
CA SER A 11 -7.90 15.73 13.32
C SER A 11 -8.18 14.22 13.32
N ASN A 12 -9.42 13.84 13.00
CA ASN A 12 -9.83 12.45 12.86
C ASN A 12 -9.19 11.77 11.63
N ASP A 13 -9.11 12.46 10.49
CA ASP A 13 -8.50 11.96 9.27
C ASP A 13 -6.99 11.81 9.39
N GLU A 14 -6.33 12.73 10.09
CA GLU A 14 -4.89 12.61 10.35
C GLU A 14 -4.56 11.35 11.17
N SER A 15 -5.38 11.05 12.18
CA SER A 15 -5.24 9.84 12.99
C SER A 15 -5.44 8.57 12.16
N HIS A 16 -6.45 8.55 11.28
CA HIS A 16 -6.70 7.43 10.37
C HIS A 16 -5.57 7.22 9.39
N LEU A 17 -5.05 8.31 8.79
CA LEU A 17 -3.94 8.23 7.84
C LEU A 17 -2.68 7.70 8.49
N LYS A 18 -2.39 8.07 9.74
CA LYS A 18 -1.27 7.51 10.48
C LYS A 18 -1.40 5.99 10.65
N VAL A 19 -2.57 5.52 11.13
CA VAL A 19 -2.82 4.09 11.33
C VAL A 19 -2.69 3.30 10.03
N LEU A 20 -3.22 3.85 8.92
CA LEU A 20 -3.11 3.23 7.60
C LEU A 20 -1.65 3.13 7.15
N LYS A 21 -0.87 4.21 7.31
CA LYS A 21 0.57 4.20 6.98
C LYS A 21 1.33 3.16 7.80
N ASP A 22 1.13 3.13 9.12
CA ASP A 22 1.79 2.18 10.01
C ASP A 22 1.48 0.73 9.62
N GLN A 23 0.23 0.42 9.26
CA GLN A 23 -0.16 -0.92 8.82
C GLN A 23 0.41 -1.29 7.45
N ILE A 24 0.46 -0.36 6.49
CA ILE A 24 1.12 -0.56 5.19
C ILE A 24 2.61 -0.86 5.40
N LEU A 25 3.29 -0.07 6.24
CA LEU A 25 4.70 -0.30 6.59
C LEU A 25 4.92 -1.66 7.23
N SER A 26 4.00 -2.10 8.10
CA SER A 26 4.05 -3.45 8.70
C SER A 26 3.96 -4.55 7.63
N ASN A 27 3.04 -4.42 6.67
CA ASN A 27 2.94 -5.36 5.54
C ASN A 27 4.23 -5.36 4.70
N LEU A 28 4.82 -4.19 4.45
CA LEU A 28 6.04 -4.08 3.64
C LEU A 28 7.25 -4.76 4.30
N ARG A 29 7.36 -4.74 5.63
CA ARG A 29 8.41 -5.50 6.34
C ARG A 29 8.35 -7.01 6.07
N ILE A 30 7.15 -7.55 5.82
CA ILE A 30 6.98 -8.97 5.46
C ILE A 30 7.29 -9.16 3.97
N LEU A 31 6.80 -8.26 3.13
CA LEU A 31 6.88 -8.38 1.67
C LEU A 31 8.28 -8.15 1.11
N GLN A 32 8.95 -7.11 1.60
CA GLN A 32 10.19 -6.58 1.10
C GLN A 32 11.10 -6.19 2.29
N PRO A 33 11.58 -7.18 3.07
CA PRO A 33 12.37 -6.92 4.28
C PRO A 33 13.71 -6.21 4.01
N ASP A 34 14.19 -6.25 2.77
CA ASP A 34 15.46 -5.64 2.37
C ASP A 34 15.36 -4.12 2.15
N ILE A 35 14.14 -3.58 2.02
CA ILE A 35 13.91 -2.14 1.84
C ILE A 35 14.00 -1.46 3.20
N LYS A 36 14.88 -0.46 3.31
CA LYS A 36 15.15 0.20 4.59
C LYS A 36 14.12 1.26 4.90
N ASP A 37 13.84 2.13 3.93
CA ASP A 37 13.04 3.33 4.12
C ASP A 37 11.97 3.46 3.03
N PRO A 38 10.96 2.56 3.01
CA PRO A 38 9.88 2.66 2.05
C PRO A 38 9.11 3.96 2.25
N ILE A 39 8.89 4.70 1.15
CA ILE A 39 8.19 5.98 1.19
C ILE A 39 6.74 5.75 0.76
N ILE A 40 5.79 6.20 1.58
CA ILE A 40 4.37 6.21 1.24
C ILE A 40 3.97 7.64 0.86
N THR A 41 3.51 7.82 -0.38
CA THR A 41 3.08 9.11 -0.92
C THR A 41 1.63 9.06 -1.33
N SER A 42 1.02 10.23 -1.47
CA SER A 42 -0.27 10.41 -2.12
C SER A 42 -0.25 11.59 -3.08
N ALA A 43 -1.07 11.54 -4.13
CA ALA A 43 -1.23 12.62 -5.09
C ALA A 43 -2.71 12.86 -5.38
N PHE A 44 -3.05 14.11 -5.70
CA PHE A 44 -4.38 14.49 -6.18
C PHE A 44 -4.27 14.97 -7.63
N GLU A 45 -4.97 14.33 -8.54
CA GLU A 45 -5.06 14.74 -9.94
C GLU A 45 -6.41 15.39 -10.21
N LYS A 46 -6.40 16.70 -10.48
CA LYS A 46 -7.63 17.46 -10.80
C LYS A 46 -8.19 17.01 -12.16
N ASN A 47 -9.50 16.76 -12.20
CA ASN A 47 -10.21 16.47 -13.43
C ASN A 47 -10.35 17.74 -14.27
N LYS A 48 -9.61 17.82 -15.38
CA LYS A 48 -9.58 19.00 -16.26
C LYS A 48 -10.92 19.29 -16.96
N ASN A 49 -11.85 18.34 -16.97
CA ASN A 49 -13.15 18.45 -17.66
C ASN A 49 -14.30 18.86 -16.74
N LYS A 50 -14.04 19.14 -15.45
CA LYS A 50 -15.07 19.59 -14.50
C LYS A 50 -14.68 20.93 -13.88
N GLU A 51 -15.64 21.84 -13.78
CA GLU A 51 -15.44 23.20 -13.26
C GLU A 51 -15.29 23.27 -11.73
N SER A 52 -15.70 22.22 -11.01
CA SER A 52 -15.56 22.15 -9.54
C SER A 52 -14.09 21.98 -9.13
N GLU A 53 -13.63 22.78 -8.18
CA GLU A 53 -12.25 22.72 -7.66
C GLU A 53 -11.93 21.39 -6.95
N ASP A 54 -12.95 20.72 -6.42
CA ASP A 54 -12.86 19.43 -5.72
C ASP A 54 -13.03 18.22 -6.65
N ALA A 55 -13.30 18.45 -7.94
CA ALA A 55 -13.42 17.37 -8.90
C ALA A 55 -12.02 16.87 -9.30
N GLY A 56 -11.46 15.95 -8.52
CA GLY A 56 -10.22 15.26 -8.84
C GLY A 56 -10.10 13.94 -8.11
N LEU A 57 -8.96 13.28 -8.28
CA LEU A 57 -8.76 11.88 -7.89
C LEU A 57 -7.54 11.73 -7.02
N TRP A 58 -7.70 11.02 -5.92
CA TRP A 58 -6.60 10.66 -5.05
C TRP A 58 -5.96 9.34 -5.48
N THR A 59 -4.64 9.30 -5.48
CA THR A 59 -3.82 8.08 -5.61
C THR A 59 -2.88 7.97 -4.42
N ALA A 60 -2.51 6.74 -4.07
CA ALA A 60 -1.53 6.44 -3.03
C ALA A 60 -0.53 5.39 -3.54
N SER A 61 0.74 5.57 -3.20
CA SER A 61 1.83 4.72 -3.70
C SER A 61 2.88 4.43 -2.63
N VAL A 62 3.48 3.24 -2.72
CA VAL A 62 4.69 2.84 -2.01
C VAL A 62 5.87 2.88 -2.96
N TRP A 63 6.96 3.51 -2.53
CA TRP A 63 8.21 3.60 -3.26
C TRP A 63 9.32 2.85 -2.50
N ASN A 64 10.22 2.20 -3.23
CA ASN A 64 11.45 1.63 -2.66
C ASN A 64 12.59 2.67 -2.57
N ASP A 65 13.73 2.22 -2.05
CA ASP A 65 14.94 3.04 -1.89
C ASP A 65 15.48 3.59 -3.24
N ASP A 66 15.18 2.89 -4.34
CA ASP A 66 15.56 3.27 -5.71
C ASP A 66 14.55 4.18 -6.41
N LYS A 67 13.51 4.63 -5.69
CA LYS A 67 12.41 5.47 -6.21
C LYS A 67 11.58 4.77 -7.30
N GLU A 68 11.47 3.46 -7.22
CA GLU A 68 10.55 2.67 -8.01
C GLU A 68 9.24 2.43 -7.24
N VAL A 69 8.12 2.45 -7.96
CA VAL A 69 6.80 2.19 -7.38
C VAL A 69 6.60 0.69 -7.19
N LEU A 70 6.43 0.25 -5.95
CA LEU A 70 6.13 -1.15 -5.61
C LEU A 70 4.64 -1.43 -5.66
N TYR A 71 3.85 -0.52 -5.11
CA TYR A 71 2.40 -0.60 -5.03
C TYR A 71 1.82 0.77 -5.34
N CYS A 72 0.77 0.80 -6.15
CA CYS A 72 0.04 2.00 -6.50
C CYS A 72 -1.45 1.67 -6.53
N THR A 73 -2.27 2.56 -6.01
CA THR A 73 -3.72 2.43 -6.16
C THR A 73 -4.13 2.88 -7.55
N TYR A 74 -4.59 1.93 -8.35
CA TYR A 74 -5.21 2.21 -9.64
C TYR A 74 -6.71 2.41 -9.42
N GLY A 75 -7.20 3.63 -9.58
CA GLY A 75 -8.62 3.91 -9.45
C GLY A 75 -8.95 5.36 -9.13
N ILE A 76 -10.19 5.72 -9.45
CA ILE A 76 -10.81 7.01 -9.16
C ILE A 76 -11.22 7.00 -7.67
N HIS A 77 -10.36 7.51 -6.77
CA HIS A 77 -10.72 7.66 -5.34
C HIS A 77 -11.16 9.08 -5.03
N VAL A 78 -12.32 9.21 -4.39
CA VAL A 78 -12.96 10.49 -4.05
C VAL A 78 -12.26 11.21 -2.90
N ASP A 79 -11.48 10.50 -2.09
CA ASP A 79 -10.75 11.04 -0.94
C ASP A 79 -9.45 10.25 -0.67
N LEU A 80 -8.53 10.88 0.05
CA LEU A 80 -7.21 10.34 0.39
C LEU A 80 -7.29 9.10 1.28
N VAL A 81 -8.20 9.06 2.25
CA VAL A 81 -8.34 7.94 3.20
C VAL A 81 -8.75 6.68 2.44
N THR A 82 -9.64 6.80 1.47
CA THR A 82 -10.07 5.71 0.59
C THR A 82 -8.94 5.22 -0.31
N ALA A 83 -8.12 6.11 -0.85
CA ALA A 83 -6.91 5.72 -1.58
C ALA A 83 -5.95 4.93 -0.66
N MET A 84 -5.65 5.45 0.54
CA MET A 84 -4.79 4.77 1.51
C MET A 84 -5.32 3.41 1.98
N ARG A 85 -6.64 3.27 2.18
CA ARG A 85 -7.28 1.98 2.47
C ARG A 85 -7.14 0.99 1.32
N THR A 86 -7.23 1.47 0.09
CA THR A 86 -7.02 0.63 -1.10
C THR A 86 -5.56 0.15 -1.18
N LEU A 87 -4.60 1.02 -0.89
CA LEU A 87 -3.18 0.66 -0.82
C LEU A 87 -2.91 -0.38 0.27
N LEU A 88 -3.52 -0.21 1.44
CA LEU A 88 -3.47 -1.20 2.51
C LEU A 88 -4.01 -2.55 2.04
N ARG A 89 -5.17 -2.59 1.38
CA ARG A 89 -5.74 -3.82 0.84
C ARG A 89 -4.79 -4.50 -0.16
N LEU A 90 -4.17 -3.74 -1.06
CA LEU A 90 -3.20 -4.28 -2.03
C LEU A 90 -2.02 -4.96 -1.34
N THR A 91 -1.43 -4.30 -0.34
CA THR A 91 -0.31 -4.87 0.41
C THR A 91 -0.73 -6.06 1.28
N SER A 92 -1.91 -6.05 1.88
CA SER A 92 -2.43 -7.20 2.66
C SER A 92 -2.64 -8.43 1.78
N VAL A 93 -3.22 -8.28 0.58
CA VAL A 93 -3.38 -9.38 -0.39
C VAL A 93 -2.02 -9.95 -0.80
N ALA A 94 -1.02 -9.10 -1.00
CA ALA A 94 0.32 -9.55 -1.31
C ALA A 94 0.94 -10.36 -0.15
N VAL A 95 0.68 -9.97 1.11
CA VAL A 95 1.15 -10.70 2.29
C VAL A 95 0.53 -12.10 2.31
N ASP A 96 -0.79 -12.19 2.13
CA ASP A 96 -1.49 -13.48 2.10
C ASP A 96 -0.94 -14.40 1.00
N ALA A 97 -0.68 -13.86 -0.20
CA ALA A 97 -0.08 -14.61 -1.29
C ALA A 97 1.35 -15.11 -0.96
N LYS A 98 2.15 -14.29 -0.27
CA LYS A 98 3.51 -14.67 0.17
C LYS A 98 3.47 -15.77 1.22
N LEU A 99 2.55 -15.68 2.17
CA LEU A 99 2.34 -16.69 3.21
C LEU A 99 1.87 -18.03 2.62
N ASP A 100 0.91 -18.02 1.70
CA ASP A 100 0.46 -19.24 1.00
C ASP A 100 1.61 -19.90 0.23
N LYS A 101 2.44 -19.11 -0.46
CA LYS A 101 3.64 -19.62 -1.15
C LYS A 101 4.61 -20.29 -0.17
N TRP A 102 4.89 -19.66 0.98
CA TRP A 102 5.76 -20.24 2.00
C TRP A 102 5.20 -21.56 2.54
N GLN A 103 3.91 -21.61 2.86
CA GLN A 103 3.27 -22.84 3.35
C GLN A 103 3.37 -23.97 2.33
N LYS A 104 3.18 -23.69 1.04
CA LYS A 104 3.35 -24.68 -0.04
C LYS A 104 4.79 -25.17 -0.14
N THR A 105 5.77 -24.28 -0.08
CA THR A 105 7.19 -24.66 -0.09
C THR A 105 7.55 -25.56 1.09
N TRP A 106 7.12 -25.20 2.30
CA TRP A 106 7.35 -26.00 3.50
C TRP A 106 6.76 -27.41 3.38
N ARG A 107 5.50 -27.52 2.93
CA ARG A 107 4.87 -28.83 2.71
C ARG A 107 5.63 -29.65 1.67
N SER A 108 6.05 -29.04 0.57
CA SER A 108 6.82 -29.73 -0.47
C SER A 108 8.16 -30.25 0.06
N ALA A 109 8.87 -29.46 0.87
CA ALA A 109 10.16 -29.85 1.42
C ALA A 109 10.06 -31.07 2.36
N VAL A 110 9.03 -31.12 3.20
CA VAL A 110 8.77 -32.26 4.09
C VAL A 110 8.49 -33.54 3.29
N TYR A 111 7.66 -33.46 2.25
CA TYR A 111 7.36 -34.65 1.42
C TYR A 111 8.57 -35.15 0.62
N THR A 112 9.54 -34.28 0.30
CA THR A 112 10.79 -34.72 -0.35
C THR A 112 11.80 -35.32 0.63
N ASP A 113 11.75 -34.95 1.91
CA ASP A 113 12.69 -35.45 2.94
C ASP A 113 12.27 -36.84 3.46
N ASP A 114 10.97 -37.11 3.57
CA ASP A 114 10.43 -38.44 3.90
C ASP A 114 10.63 -39.48 2.76
N GLY A 115 11.09 -39.04 1.59
CA GLY A 115 11.37 -39.87 0.42
C GLY A 115 12.78 -40.47 0.36
N LEU A 116 13.66 -40.14 1.32
CA LEU A 116 14.99 -40.75 1.43
C LEU A 116 14.86 -42.17 1.99
N LYS A 117 14.49 -43.11 1.10
CA LYS A 117 14.76 -44.53 1.30
C LYS A 117 16.27 -44.70 1.39
N TYR A 118 16.74 -45.14 2.55
CA TYR A 118 18.05 -45.74 2.70
C TYR A 118 18.10 -47.02 1.85
N ASP A 119 18.89 -47.01 0.78
CA ASP A 119 19.38 -48.22 0.11
C ASP A 119 20.56 -48.82 0.89
#